data_AF-A0A0S8FIZ4-F1
#
_entry.id   AF-A0A0S8FIZ4-F1
#
_cell.length_a   1.000
_cell.length_b   1.000
_cell.length_c   1.000
_cell.angle_alpha   90.00
_cell.angle_beta   90.00
_cell.angle_gamma   90.00
#
_symmetry.space_group_name_H-M   'P 1'
#
loop_
_entity.id
_entity.type
_entity.pdbx_description
1 polymer ?
#
loop_
_entity_poly.entity_id
_entity_poly.type
_entity_poly.pdbx_seq_one_letter_code
_entity_poly.pdbx_strand_id
1 'polypeptide(L)' 'MRRVIVAVTRNRALAMNRQEGLGTVETGKVAVVLILAADPVAEVSDFRQREAVIRGGRFRSRHSLQRPERGVY' A
#
# COMPACT_ATOMS: atom_id res chain seq x y z
N MET A 1 -2.42 -4.94 -16.55
CA MET A 1 -2.26 -4.83 -15.09
C MET A 1 -1.98 -3.42 -14.56
N ARG A 2 -0.98 -2.66 -15.05
CA ARG A 2 -0.65 -1.29 -14.56
C ARG A 2 -1.84 -0.34 -14.34
N ARG A 3 -2.83 -0.34 -15.24
CA ARG A 3 -4.06 0.47 -15.11
C ARG A 3 -4.88 0.12 -13.87
N VAL A 4 -4.88 -1.15 -13.45
CA VAL A 4 -5.57 -1.60 -12.22
C VAL A 4 -4.91 -0.98 -11.00
N ILE A 5 -3.57 -0.95 -10.94
CA ILE A 5 -2.83 -0.27 -9.86
C ILE A 5 -3.25 1.20 -9.78
N VAL A 6 -3.26 1.91 -10.91
CA VAL A 6 -3.67 3.33 -10.97
C VAL A 6 -5.14 3.49 -10.55
N ALA A 7 -6.02 2.57 -10.95
CA ALA A 7 -7.43 2.60 -10.58
C ALA A 7 -7.64 2.48 -9.06
N VAL A 8 -6.95 1.55 -8.39
CA VAL A 8 -7.13 1.28 -6.95
C VAL A 8 -6.29 2.17 -6.04
N THR A 9 -5.44 3.04 -6.61
CA THR A 9 -4.58 3.98 -5.87
C THR A 9 -4.95 5.42 -6.22
N ARG A 10 -4.34 6.01 -7.26
CA ARG A 10 -4.53 7.39 -7.68
C ARG A 10 -5.99 7.73 -7.95
N ASN A 11 -6.69 6.91 -8.74
CA ASN A 11 -8.06 7.24 -9.15
C ASN A 11 -9.04 7.10 -7.98
N ARG A 12 -8.82 6.14 -7.08
CA ARG A 12 -9.59 6.05 -5.84
C ARG A 12 -9.37 7.27 -4.95
N ALA A 13 -8.12 7.73 -4.78
CA ALA A 13 -7.84 8.93 -4.01
C ALA A 13 -8.50 10.17 -4.62
N LEU A 14 -8.51 10.30 -5.95
CA LEU A 14 -9.24 11.34 -6.67
C LEU A 14 -10.74 11.26 -6.43
N ALA A 15 -11.35 10.08 -6.57
CA ALA A 15 -12.79 9.87 -6.35
C ALA A 15 -13.23 10.21 -4.92
N MET A 16 -12.31 10.16 -3.94
CA MET A 16 -12.57 10.52 -2.55
C MET A 16 -12.19 11.98 -2.21
N ASN A 17 -11.74 12.79 -3.18
CA ASN A 17 -11.17 14.13 -2.96
C ASN A 17 -9.98 14.13 -1.96
N ARG A 18 -9.14 13.08 -2.03
CA ARG A 18 -8.00 12.85 -1.13
C ARG A 18 -6.67 12.79 -1.87
N GLN A 19 -6.65 13.09 -3.17
CA GLN A 19 -5.46 12.99 -4.03
C GLN A 19 -4.27 13.84 -3.57
N GLU A 20 -4.51 14.94 -2.83
CA GLU A 20 -3.44 15.78 -2.29
C GLU A 20 -2.59 15.05 -1.24
N GLY A 21 -3.19 14.16 -0.46
CA GLY A 21 -2.52 13.46 0.63
C GLY A 21 -2.36 11.94 0.46
N LEU A 22 -3.00 11.33 -0.53
CA LEU A 22 -3.06 9.87 -0.71
C LEU A 22 -3.04 9.44 -2.18
N GLY A 23 -2.80 8.15 -2.43
CA GLY A 23 -3.03 7.48 -3.71
C GLY A 23 -1.80 7.31 -4.60
N THR A 24 -0.67 7.92 -4.25
CA THR A 24 0.61 7.80 -4.97
C THR A 24 1.75 7.97 -3.97
N VAL A 25 2.95 7.54 -4.36
CA VAL A 25 4.17 7.75 -3.57
C VAL A 25 4.81 9.07 -4.02
N GLU A 26 4.54 10.13 -3.28
CA GLU A 26 5.03 11.48 -3.55
C GLU A 26 5.36 12.19 -2.23
N THR A 27 6.34 13.09 -2.23
CA THR A 27 6.69 13.91 -1.06
C THR A 27 5.48 14.72 -0.59
N GLY A 28 5.29 14.83 0.73
CA GLY A 28 4.16 15.54 1.34
C GLY A 28 2.89 14.71 1.52
N LYS A 29 2.79 13.52 0.89
CA LYS A 29 1.66 12.60 1.09
C LYS A 29 1.84 11.70 2.31
N VAL A 30 0.74 11.19 2.84
CA VAL A 30 0.77 10.22 3.93
C VAL A 30 1.44 8.94 3.43
N ALA A 31 2.46 8.49 4.15
CA ALA A 31 3.20 7.28 3.82
C ALA A 31 2.34 6.02 4.05
N VAL A 32 1.56 5.65 3.04
CA VAL A 32 0.83 4.38 2.91
C VAL A 32 1.39 3.65 1.70
N VAL A 33 2.28 2.68 1.94
CA VAL A 33 3.05 1.99 0.90
C VAL A 33 2.98 0.47 1.11
N LEU A 34 2.82 -0.29 0.03
CA LEU A 34 2.90 -1.74 0.00
C LEU A 34 4.18 -2.16 -0.72
N ILE A 35 4.98 -3.03 -0.10
CA ILE A 35 6.19 -3.60 -0.71
C ILE A 35 5.91 -5.07 -1.04
N LEU A 36 6.19 -5.46 -2.28
CA LEU A 36 5.93 -6.80 -2.80
C LEU A 36 7.25 -7.48 -3.18
N ALA A 37 7.34 -8.78 -2.95
CA ALA A 37 8.49 -9.62 -3.31
C ALA A 37 8.45 -10.12 -4.76
N ALA A 38 7.34 -9.90 -5.47
CA ALA A 38 7.12 -10.29 -6.86
C ALA A 38 6.52 -9.13 -7.67
N ASP A 39 6.59 -9.21 -9.00
CA ASP A 39 6.10 -8.15 -9.89
C ASP A 39 4.58 -8.27 -10.11
N PRO A 40 3.76 -7.41 -9.48
CA PRO A 40 2.32 -7.45 -9.66
C PRO A 40 1.88 -7.07 -11.08
N VAL A 41 2.76 -6.53 -11.93
CA VAL A 41 2.44 -6.25 -13.34
C VAL A 41 2.45 -7.52 -14.18
N ALA A 42 3.27 -8.51 -13.80
CA ALA A 42 3.36 -9.81 -14.45
C ALA A 42 2.16 -10.70 -14.10
N GLU A 43 1.80 -10.82 -12.81
CA GLU A 43 0.61 -11.56 -12.36
C GLU A 43 -0.14 -10.84 -11.21
N VAL A 44 -1.47 -10.83 -11.26
CA VAL A 44 -2.33 -10.32 -10.18
C VAL A 44 -2.17 -11.09 -8.87
N SER A 45 -1.90 -12.39 -8.91
CA SER A 45 -1.70 -13.18 -7.69
C SER A 45 -0.46 -12.75 -6.91
N ASP A 46 0.50 -12.07 -7.54
CA ASP A 46 1.74 -11.58 -6.91
C ASP A 46 1.50 -10.48 -5.87
N PHE A 47 0.33 -9.82 -5.88
CA PHE A 47 -0.07 -8.92 -4.79
C PHE A 47 -0.15 -9.61 -3.42
N ARG A 48 -0.27 -10.94 -3.37
CA ARG A 48 -0.28 -11.71 -2.11
C ARG A 48 1.12 -11.88 -1.52
N GLN A 49 2.17 -11.71 -2.33
CA GLN A 49 3.57 -11.83 -1.93
C GLN A 49 4.06 -10.55 -1.25
N ARG A 50 3.40 -10.18 -0.15
CA ARG A 50 3.65 -8.94 0.59
C ARG A 50 4.87 -9.09 1.48
N GLU A 51 5.86 -8.24 1.27
CA GLU A 51 7.09 -8.22 2.07
C GLU A 51 6.92 -7.29 3.28
N ALA A 52 6.30 -6.12 3.06
CA ALA A 52 6.07 -5.14 4.12
C ALA A 52 4.91 -4.19 3.79
N VAL A 53 4.43 -3.51 4.83
CA VAL A 53 3.50 -2.38 4.73
C VAL A 53 4.10 -1.21 5.52
N ILE A 54 4.10 -0.03 4.92
CA ILE A 54 4.34 1.23 5.62
C ILE A 54 2.98 1.92 5.79
N ARG A 55 2.59 2.25 7.02
CA ARG A 55 1.34 2.97 7.30
C ARG A 55 1.60 4.12 8.25
N GLY A 56 1.34 5.34 7.80
CA GLY A 56 1.60 6.56 8.57
C GLY A 56 3.09 6.69 8.97
N GLY A 57 3.99 6.28 8.07
CA GLY A 57 5.44 6.30 8.30
C GLY A 57 5.97 5.15 9.16
N ARG A 58 5.12 4.25 9.67
CA ARG A 58 5.56 3.08 10.45
C ARG A 58 5.70 1.86 9.56
N PHE A 59 6.91 1.29 9.54
CA PHE A 59 7.23 0.06 8.83
C PHE A 59 6.72 -1.18 9.60
N ARG A 60 6.08 -2.11 8.89
CA ARG A 60 5.62 -3.40 9.40
C ARG A 60 6.05 -4.50 8.44
N SER A 61 6.84 -5.45 8.92
CA SER A 61 7.30 -6.58 8.11
C SER A 61 6.20 -7.62 7.94
N ARG A 62 6.32 -8.49 6.93
CA ARG A 62 5.42 -9.63 6.74
C ARG A 62 5.20 -10.45 8.02
N HIS A 63 6.25 -10.68 8.80
CA HIS A 63 6.14 -11.42 10.06
C HIS A 63 5.26 -10.69 11.09
N SER A 64 5.36 -9.36 11.19
CA SER A 64 4.52 -8.57 12.11
C SER A 64 3.08 -8.39 11.62
N LEU A 65 2.80 -8.62 10.33
CA LEU A 65 1.43 -8.61 9.79
C LEU A 65 0.65 -9.89 10.08
N GLN A 66 1.33 -11.01 10.36
CA GLN A 66 0.71 -12.32 10.63
C GLN A 66 0.32 -12.50 12.10
N ARG A 67 0.79 -11.62 12.98
CA ARG A 67 0.38 -11.58 14.38
C ARG A 67 -0.18 -10.19 14.69
N PRO A 68 -1.41 -10.05 15.19
CA PRO A 68 -1.85 -8.77 15.69
C PRO A 68 -0.89 -8.35 16.81
N GLU A 69 -0.22 -7.22 16.64
CA GLU A 69 0.55 -6.62 17.72
C GLU A 69 -0.43 -6.32 18.86
N ARG A 70 -0.33 -7.06 19.97
CA ARG A 70 -1.14 -6.77 21.17
C ARG A 70 -0.73 -5.38 21.65
N GLY A 71 -1.57 -4.39 21.39
CA GLY A 71 -1.29 -2.99 21.69
C GLY A 71 -2.56 -2.16 21.70
N VAL A 72 -3.21 -2.20 22.86
CA VAL A 72 -4.02 -1.16 23.54
C VAL A 72 -4.56 -0.03 22.65
N TYR A 73 -5.88 -0.03 22.46
CA TYR A 73 -6.65 1.18 22.19
C TYR A 73 -6.95 1.91 23.50
#